data_AF-A0AAJ2C2G6-F1
#
_entry.id   AF-A0AAJ2C2G6-F1
#
_cell.length_a   1.000
_cell.length_b   1.000
_cell.length_c   1.000
_cell.angle_alpha   90.00
_cell.angle_beta   90.00
_cell.angle_gamma   90.00
#
_symmetry.space_group_name_H-M   'P 1'
#
loop_
_entity.id
_entity.type
_entity.pdbx_description
1 polymer ?
#
loop_
_entity_poly.entity_id
_entity_poly.type
_entity_poly.pdbx_seq_one_letter_code
_entity_poly.pdbx_strand_id
1 'polypeptide(L)'
;MKRTFKSIECALDEELIRVERNKPKPETLQAVEPSAVKQAIRDILSLEPDKPVPATENELVLFNKLYCLMSSHNRKWLSETQIALPYADLIAPKGPREAELKSRLHENYGEDESAPPRRGIALRNYFLDLLSMCLAQEEFDKYPHLLTLFEDGQPESGLTPVKESGAWYVLTHFQQKFFLAEKSVRPVPPSGATLADLSKPDYINHVHEKIFARLPDKVASSPWRAAVAANEVTSDSLFSRLLLNVALNRFILEQWAYVRRVQAAAPIQQGLVAELEKVAPNGIVSLLQDLETEDGFDYAALTKSLLTEHLNGRNNLLTPNMLSRIDQQANAITESALLKEFSGDVEINRSFLRFPVITTAMAWLALTYSYLHSGLYPDDDPNVRSPVSKLISRRSTIIVNGQHMVSLRRLVSSLMSTQMWAYPSTDRLRLHIRQVGDVRAFFVSQLKGAFKQTSLAQWDSVMMSEYSPEQVAQAFKVVGLPARPLV
;
A
#
# COMPACT_ATOMS: atom_id res chain seq x y z
N MET A 1 26.08 -24.75 9.97
CA MET A 1 25.63 -25.86 10.84
C MET A 1 24.14 -26.04 10.60
N LYS A 2 23.65 -27.23 10.19
CA LYS A 2 22.22 -27.42 9.90
C LYS A 2 21.40 -27.10 11.16
N ARG A 3 20.47 -26.14 11.10
CA ARG A 3 19.56 -25.85 12.21
C ARG A 3 18.65 -27.06 12.41
N THR A 4 18.82 -27.75 13.52
CA THR A 4 17.94 -28.85 13.97
C THR A 4 16.78 -28.26 14.77
N PHE A 5 15.67 -28.99 14.87
CA PHE A 5 14.55 -28.64 15.76
C PHE A 5 15.04 -28.21 17.15
N LYS A 6 15.93 -29.01 17.76
CA LYS A 6 16.50 -28.76 19.09
C LYS A 6 17.30 -27.45 19.17
N SER A 7 18.08 -27.11 18.13
CA SER A 7 18.82 -25.84 18.12
C SER A 7 17.91 -24.62 17.96
N ILE A 8 16.83 -24.72 17.19
CA ILE A 8 15.83 -23.65 17.05
C ILE A 8 15.08 -23.49 18.37
N GLU A 9 14.71 -24.61 18.97
CA GLU A 9 14.06 -24.65 20.27
C GLU A 9 14.90 -23.94 21.35
N CYS A 10 16.19 -24.27 21.45
CA CYS A 10 17.10 -23.60 22.39
C CYS A 10 17.22 -22.09 22.14
N ALA A 11 17.29 -21.64 20.88
CA ALA A 11 17.37 -20.22 20.56
C ALA A 11 16.10 -19.45 20.99
N LEU A 12 14.91 -20.05 20.80
CA LEU A 12 13.66 -19.47 21.29
C LEU A 12 13.59 -19.46 22.82
N ASP A 13 14.13 -20.48 23.49
CA ASP A 13 14.20 -20.54 24.95
C ASP A 13 15.16 -19.49 25.53
N GLU A 14 16.31 -19.25 24.89
CA GLU A 14 17.23 -18.17 25.25
C GLU A 14 16.58 -16.79 25.11
N GLU A 15 15.81 -16.59 24.03
CA GLU A 15 15.06 -15.35 23.81
C GLU A 15 13.94 -15.17 24.85
N LEU A 16 13.22 -16.24 25.20
CA LEU A 16 12.25 -16.25 26.30
C LEU A 16 12.89 -15.79 27.62
N ILE A 17 14.03 -16.38 27.98
CA ILE A 17 14.79 -16.00 29.18
C ILE A 17 15.22 -14.52 29.12
N ARG A 18 15.64 -14.03 27.95
CA ARG A 18 16.02 -12.63 27.76
C ARG A 18 14.84 -11.69 27.98
N VAL A 19 13.66 -12.02 27.43
CA VAL A 19 12.44 -11.22 27.59
C VAL A 19 11.96 -11.23 29.05
N GLU A 20 11.99 -12.39 29.71
CA GLU A 20 11.64 -12.55 31.14
C GLU A 20 12.47 -11.65 32.05
N ARG A 21 13.79 -11.62 31.83
CA ARG A 21 14.71 -10.77 32.60
C ARG A 21 14.42 -9.27 32.44
N ASN A 22 13.95 -8.86 31.26
CA ASN A 22 13.67 -7.45 30.95
C ASN A 22 12.24 -7.01 31.30
N LYS A 23 11.30 -7.95 31.48
CA LYS A 23 9.90 -7.68 31.84
C LYS A 23 9.41 -8.71 32.87
N PRO A 24 9.57 -8.45 34.18
CA PRO A 24 9.16 -9.40 35.22
C PRO A 24 7.64 -9.38 35.41
N LYS A 25 6.90 -10.01 34.49
CA LYS A 25 5.50 -10.42 34.67
C LYS A 25 5.34 -11.87 34.16
N PRO A 26 5.51 -12.87 35.06
CA PRO A 26 5.61 -14.28 34.68
C PRO A 26 4.29 -14.91 34.22
N GLU A 27 3.13 -14.29 34.49
CA GLU A 27 1.82 -14.87 34.15
C GLU A 27 1.52 -14.89 32.64
N THR A 28 2.24 -14.11 31.82
CA THR A 28 2.02 -14.00 30.36
C THR A 28 2.85 -14.95 29.49
N LEU A 29 3.72 -15.76 30.10
CA LEU A 29 4.58 -16.73 29.39
C LEU A 29 4.14 -18.19 29.61
N GLN A 30 2.95 -18.39 30.18
CA GLN A 30 2.35 -19.71 30.32
C GLN A 30 1.78 -20.21 29.00
N ALA A 31 1.67 -21.55 28.89
CA ALA A 31 1.12 -22.24 27.74
C ALA A 31 -0.22 -21.63 27.31
N VAL A 32 -0.26 -21.12 26.08
CA VAL A 32 -1.49 -20.62 25.47
C VAL A 32 -2.36 -21.79 25.06
N GLU A 33 -3.68 -21.62 25.09
CA GLU A 33 -4.60 -22.66 24.62
C GLU A 33 -4.23 -23.09 23.19
N PRO A 34 -4.10 -24.40 22.90
CA PRO A 34 -3.75 -24.89 21.57
C PRO A 34 -4.71 -24.41 20.47
N SER A 35 -5.96 -24.10 20.83
CA SER A 35 -6.98 -23.49 19.97
C SER A 35 -6.54 -22.13 19.44
N ALA A 36 -5.99 -21.26 20.30
CA ALA A 36 -5.55 -19.91 19.93
C ALA A 36 -4.30 -19.95 19.03
N VAL A 37 -3.39 -20.88 19.27
CA VAL A 37 -2.20 -21.10 18.42
C VAL A 37 -2.62 -21.52 17.00
N LYS A 38 -3.54 -22.50 16.90
CA LYS A 38 -4.09 -22.94 15.61
C LYS A 38 -4.88 -21.83 14.92
N GLN A 39 -5.64 -21.04 15.68
CA GLN A 39 -6.39 -19.91 15.12
C GLN A 39 -5.47 -18.83 14.56
N ALA A 40 -4.39 -18.47 15.26
CA ALA A 40 -3.41 -17.51 14.76
C ALA A 40 -2.77 -17.95 13.43
N ILE A 41 -2.42 -19.24 13.31
CA ILE A 41 -1.91 -19.80 12.04
C ILE A 41 -2.97 -19.70 10.95
N ARG A 42 -4.24 -20.06 11.25
CA ARG A 42 -5.35 -19.93 10.30
C ARG A 42 -5.55 -18.49 9.84
N ASP A 43 -5.45 -17.51 10.72
CA ASP A 43 -5.66 -16.11 10.38
C ASP A 43 -4.50 -15.54 9.54
N ILE A 44 -3.25 -15.94 9.81
CA ILE A 44 -2.10 -15.53 8.99
C ILE A 44 -2.19 -16.16 7.59
N LEU A 45 -2.50 -17.46 7.52
CA LEU A 45 -2.63 -18.17 6.24
C LEU A 45 -3.98 -17.91 5.54
N SER A 46 -4.90 -17.21 6.18
CA SER A 46 -6.29 -17.00 5.72
C SER A 46 -7.00 -18.30 5.36
N LEU A 47 -6.91 -19.31 6.22
CA LEU A 47 -7.53 -20.62 5.99
C LEU A 47 -9.04 -20.57 6.28
N GLU A 48 -9.80 -21.28 5.45
CA GLU A 48 -11.21 -21.57 5.72
C GLU A 48 -11.36 -22.26 7.10
N PRO A 49 -12.46 -22.01 7.84
CA PRO A 49 -12.65 -22.54 9.19
C PRO A 49 -12.46 -24.06 9.30
N ASP A 50 -12.93 -24.79 8.29
CA ASP A 50 -12.93 -26.25 8.26
C ASP A 50 -11.62 -26.85 7.73
N LYS A 51 -10.70 -26.03 7.21
CA LYS A 51 -9.42 -26.54 6.70
C LYS A 51 -8.47 -26.89 7.84
N PRO A 52 -7.75 -28.03 7.74
CA PRO A 52 -6.73 -28.39 8.70
C PRO A 52 -5.56 -27.41 8.62
N VAL A 53 -4.93 -27.15 9.76
CA VAL A 53 -3.71 -26.35 9.80
C VAL A 53 -2.57 -27.17 9.18
N PRO A 54 -1.87 -26.68 8.15
CA PRO A 54 -0.79 -27.40 7.49
C PRO A 54 0.51 -27.29 8.30
N ALA A 55 0.55 -27.94 9.46
CA ALA A 55 1.68 -27.95 10.37
C ALA A 55 1.88 -29.32 11.02
N THR A 56 3.14 -29.71 11.21
CA THR A 56 3.52 -30.84 12.04
C THR A 56 3.40 -30.51 13.53
N GLU A 57 3.39 -31.53 14.40
CA GLU A 57 3.36 -31.33 15.85
C GLU A 57 4.56 -30.51 16.34
N ASN A 58 5.76 -30.78 15.80
CA ASN A 58 6.97 -30.03 16.11
C ASN A 58 6.85 -28.54 15.73
N GLU A 59 6.34 -28.24 14.54
CA GLU A 59 6.12 -26.86 14.11
C GLU A 59 5.09 -26.13 14.98
N LEU A 60 4.05 -26.84 15.44
CA LEU A 60 3.08 -26.28 16.38
C LEU A 60 3.71 -25.94 17.74
N VAL A 61 4.62 -26.77 18.25
CA VAL A 61 5.37 -26.51 19.49
C VAL A 61 6.25 -25.26 19.34
N LEU A 62 7.00 -25.14 18.25
CA LEU A 62 7.85 -23.98 17.98
C LEU A 62 7.03 -22.70 17.79
N PHE A 63 5.93 -22.77 17.02
CA PHE A 63 5.06 -21.62 16.82
C PHE A 63 4.36 -21.19 18.12
N ASN A 64 4.03 -22.12 19.03
CA ASN A 64 3.53 -21.77 20.35
C ASN A 64 4.53 -20.93 21.16
N LYS A 65 5.83 -21.27 21.13
CA LYS A 65 6.88 -20.45 21.79
C LYS A 65 6.95 -19.04 21.20
N LEU A 66 6.92 -18.93 19.88
CA LEU A 66 6.86 -17.64 19.18
C LEU A 66 5.61 -16.84 19.58
N TYR A 67 4.44 -17.49 19.62
CA TYR A 67 3.18 -16.87 20.01
C TYR A 67 3.23 -16.33 21.45
N CYS A 68 3.82 -17.07 22.39
CA CYS A 68 4.04 -16.61 23.77
C CYS A 68 4.96 -15.39 23.82
N LEU A 69 6.09 -15.40 23.11
CA LEU A 69 6.98 -14.24 22.99
C LEU A 69 6.23 -13.01 22.49
N MET A 70 5.50 -13.14 21.39
CA MET A 70 4.72 -12.03 20.83
C MET A 70 3.65 -11.51 21.79
N SER A 71 2.94 -12.43 22.46
CA SER A 71 1.88 -12.09 23.43
C SER A 71 2.39 -11.43 24.70
N SER A 72 3.63 -11.74 25.12
CA SER A 72 4.32 -11.07 26.23
C SER A 72 4.68 -9.62 25.90
N HIS A 73 4.95 -9.33 24.63
CA HIS A 73 5.16 -7.96 24.15
C HIS A 73 3.83 -7.22 23.99
N ASN A 74 2.82 -7.88 23.40
CA ASN A 74 1.51 -7.30 23.16
C ASN A 74 0.46 -8.39 22.91
N ARG A 75 -0.56 -8.51 23.76
CA ARG A 75 -1.65 -9.50 23.57
C ARG A 75 -2.48 -9.28 22.29
N LYS A 76 -2.47 -8.07 21.72
CA LYS A 76 -3.17 -7.69 20.48
C LYS A 76 -2.21 -7.62 19.27
N TRP A 77 -1.08 -8.31 19.34
CA TRP A 77 -0.05 -8.23 18.31
C TRP A 77 -0.54 -8.61 16.91
N LEU A 78 -1.44 -9.59 16.77
CA LEU A 78 -1.97 -10.01 15.46
C LEU A 78 -2.69 -8.86 14.72
N SER A 79 -3.60 -8.16 15.41
CA SER A 79 -4.31 -7.01 14.85
C SER A 79 -3.39 -5.80 14.69
N GLU A 80 -2.49 -5.55 15.66
CA GLU A 80 -1.62 -4.37 15.62
C GLU A 80 -0.53 -4.46 14.55
N THR A 81 0.00 -5.64 14.30
CA THR A 81 1.04 -5.86 13.26
C THR A 81 0.46 -6.10 11.87
N GLN A 82 -0.86 -6.35 11.78
CA GLN A 82 -1.58 -6.65 10.54
C GLN A 82 -0.91 -7.76 9.72
N ILE A 83 -0.29 -8.73 10.40
CA ILE A 83 0.28 -9.90 9.73
C ILE A 83 -0.80 -10.93 9.41
N ALA A 84 -1.94 -10.85 10.09
CA ALA A 84 -3.08 -11.72 9.96
C ALA A 84 -4.14 -11.08 9.08
N LEU A 85 -4.76 -11.89 8.24
CA LEU A 85 -5.93 -11.51 7.45
C LEU A 85 -6.91 -12.69 7.53
N PRO A 86 -7.79 -12.72 8.55
CA PRO A 86 -8.75 -13.81 8.74
C PRO A 86 -9.53 -14.11 7.45
N TYR A 87 -9.91 -15.37 7.25
CA TYR A 87 -10.57 -15.79 6.00
C TYR A 87 -11.85 -14.99 5.73
N ALA A 88 -12.65 -14.71 6.75
CA ALA A 88 -13.87 -13.90 6.63
C ALA A 88 -13.58 -12.49 6.07
N ASP A 89 -12.49 -11.86 6.53
CA ASP A 89 -12.04 -10.56 6.03
C ASP A 89 -11.45 -10.67 4.63
N LEU A 90 -10.76 -11.76 4.33
CA LEU A 90 -10.22 -12.05 3.01
C LEU A 90 -11.33 -12.09 1.96
N ILE A 91 -12.46 -12.76 2.25
CA ILE A 91 -13.56 -12.91 1.30
C ILE A 91 -14.59 -11.77 1.35
N ALA A 92 -14.48 -10.85 2.31
CA ALA A 92 -15.40 -9.74 2.45
C ALA A 92 -15.38 -8.84 1.18
N PRO A 93 -16.53 -8.47 0.61
CA PRO A 93 -16.59 -7.64 -0.61
C PRO A 93 -15.87 -6.29 -0.50
N LYS A 94 -15.85 -5.72 0.72
CA LYS A 94 -15.23 -4.41 1.01
C LYS A 94 -13.89 -4.51 1.77
N GLY A 95 -13.40 -5.74 1.97
CA GLY A 95 -12.25 -6.02 2.84
C GLY A 95 -12.50 -5.67 4.33
N PRO A 96 -11.53 -5.94 5.22
CA PRO A 96 -11.64 -5.63 6.65
C PRO A 96 -11.67 -4.13 6.88
N ARG A 97 -12.42 -3.63 7.88
CA ARG A 97 -12.38 -2.21 8.26
C ARG A 97 -10.95 -1.76 8.59
N GLU A 98 -10.17 -2.62 9.22
CA GLU A 98 -8.76 -2.42 9.55
C GLU A 98 -7.82 -2.39 8.33
N ALA A 99 -8.32 -2.61 7.10
CA ALA A 99 -7.60 -2.25 5.88
C ALA A 99 -7.35 -0.73 5.77
N GLU A 100 -7.91 0.08 6.67
CA GLU A 100 -7.52 1.46 7.00
C GLU A 100 -6.12 1.53 7.68
N LEU A 101 -5.15 0.76 7.14
CA LEU A 101 -3.72 1.08 6.94
C LEU A 101 -2.60 0.64 7.92
N LYS A 102 -1.50 0.16 7.29
CA LYS A 102 -0.06 0.42 7.57
C LYS A 102 0.84 0.26 6.31
N SER A 103 0.52 0.95 5.20
CA SER A 103 1.35 0.91 3.99
C SER A 103 2.31 2.12 3.94
N ARG A 104 3.54 1.98 4.47
CA ARG A 104 4.62 3.00 4.53
C ARG A 104 4.54 4.07 5.62
N LEU A 105 4.35 3.67 6.89
CA LEU A 105 4.58 4.59 8.01
C LEU A 105 6.10 4.72 8.21
N HIS A 106 6.68 5.71 7.55
CA HIS A 106 7.98 6.26 7.89
C HIS A 106 7.71 7.41 8.85
N GLU A 107 8.08 7.21 10.11
CA GLU A 107 7.86 8.18 11.17
C GLU A 107 9.10 9.03 11.31
N ASN A 108 9.09 10.24 10.73
CA ASN A 108 9.87 11.32 11.29
C ASN A 108 8.99 11.98 12.36
N TYR A 109 9.06 11.48 13.59
CA TYR A 109 8.76 12.29 14.75
C TYR A 109 10.08 12.55 15.47
N GLY A 110 10.30 13.80 15.88
CA GLY A 110 11.41 14.13 16.77
C GLY A 110 11.37 13.19 17.97
N GLU A 111 12.55 12.80 18.44
CA GLU A 111 12.78 12.02 19.65
C GLU A 111 12.18 12.75 20.85
N ASP A 112 10.88 12.60 21.07
CA ASP A 112 10.29 12.85 22.37
C ASP A 112 10.39 11.53 23.13
N GLU A 113 11.46 11.40 23.94
CA GLU A 113 11.76 10.23 24.80
C GLU A 113 10.59 9.86 25.73
N SER A 114 9.57 10.73 25.84
CA SER A 114 8.39 10.54 26.67
C SER A 114 7.22 9.82 25.99
N ALA A 115 7.21 9.69 24.65
CA ALA A 115 6.17 8.98 23.92
C ALA A 115 6.49 7.48 23.82
N PRO A 116 5.56 6.56 24.18
CA PRO A 116 5.81 5.13 24.05
C PRO A 116 6.08 4.82 22.56
N PRO A 117 7.19 4.13 22.23
CA PRO A 117 7.56 3.89 20.84
C PRO A 117 6.39 3.23 20.11
N ARG A 118 6.02 3.74 18.93
CA ARG A 118 4.89 3.22 18.16
C ARG A 118 5.15 1.76 17.79
N ARG A 119 4.51 0.88 18.56
CA ARG A 119 4.81 -0.54 18.75
C ARG A 119 4.66 -1.40 17.49
N GLY A 120 3.88 -0.99 16.49
CA GLY A 120 3.43 -1.89 15.42
C GLY A 120 4.49 -2.40 14.44
N ILE A 121 5.33 -1.53 13.86
CA ILE A 121 6.38 -1.97 12.90
C ILE A 121 7.51 -2.68 13.62
N ALA A 122 7.94 -2.16 14.77
CA ALA A 122 8.93 -2.83 15.61
C ALA A 122 8.45 -4.23 16.05
N LEU A 123 7.17 -4.36 16.43
CA LEU A 123 6.56 -5.65 16.77
C LEU A 123 6.41 -6.57 15.55
N ARG A 124 6.13 -6.01 14.36
CA ARG A 124 6.11 -6.78 13.09
C ARG A 124 7.50 -7.29 12.73
N ASN A 125 8.53 -6.44 12.81
CA ASN A 125 9.91 -6.84 12.56
C ASN A 125 10.36 -7.89 13.57
N TYR A 126 10.01 -7.73 14.85
CA TYR A 126 10.29 -8.72 15.88
C TYR A 126 9.62 -10.07 15.57
N PHE A 127 8.36 -10.08 15.14
CA PHE A 127 7.70 -11.29 14.66
C PHE A 127 8.45 -11.95 13.50
N LEU A 128 8.86 -11.17 12.50
CA LEU A 128 9.57 -11.65 11.32
C LEU A 128 10.95 -12.21 11.70
N ASP A 129 11.68 -11.54 12.58
CA ASP A 129 12.98 -11.99 13.11
C ASP A 129 12.82 -13.34 13.83
N LEU A 130 11.82 -13.50 14.72
CA LEU A 130 11.51 -14.78 15.38
C LEU A 130 11.11 -15.88 14.38
N LEU A 131 10.30 -15.53 13.38
CA LEU A 131 9.86 -16.47 12.34
C LEU A 131 11.04 -16.95 11.50
N SER A 132 12.00 -16.07 11.19
CA SER A 132 13.21 -16.39 10.44
C SER A 132 14.14 -17.37 11.16
N MET A 133 14.14 -17.37 12.50
CA MET A 133 14.87 -18.36 13.29
C MET A 133 14.34 -19.78 13.09
N CYS A 134 13.04 -19.89 12.81
CA CYS A 134 12.31 -21.16 12.68
C CYS A 134 12.30 -21.75 11.26
N LEU A 135 12.85 -21.04 10.28
CA LEU A 135 12.90 -21.52 8.89
C LEU A 135 13.74 -22.80 8.78
N ALA A 136 13.24 -23.75 7.99
CA ALA A 136 13.99 -24.96 7.68
C ALA A 136 15.24 -24.61 6.85
N GLN A 137 16.41 -25.06 7.31
CA GLN A 137 17.68 -24.72 6.66
C GLN A 137 17.70 -25.15 5.18
N GLU A 138 17.12 -26.29 4.86
CA GLU A 138 17.09 -26.85 3.49
C GLU A 138 16.25 -25.97 2.55
N GLU A 139 15.18 -25.36 3.04
CA GLU A 139 14.38 -24.40 2.27
C GLU A 139 15.11 -23.07 2.11
N PHE A 140 15.76 -22.60 3.17
CA PHE A 140 16.54 -21.37 3.17
C PHE A 140 17.74 -21.45 2.22
N ASP A 141 18.46 -22.58 2.20
CA ASP A 141 19.58 -22.80 1.30
C ASP A 141 19.13 -22.84 -0.17
N LYS A 142 17.91 -23.34 -0.43
CA LYS A 142 17.33 -23.43 -1.78
C LYS A 142 16.70 -22.13 -2.28
N TYR A 143 16.03 -21.39 -1.39
CA TYR A 143 15.29 -20.16 -1.73
C TYR A 143 15.66 -18.97 -0.83
N PRO A 144 16.95 -18.64 -0.67
CA PRO A 144 17.38 -17.58 0.23
C PRO A 144 16.80 -16.23 -0.21
N HIS A 145 16.67 -15.98 -1.50
CA HIS A 145 16.11 -14.75 -2.06
C HIS A 145 14.63 -14.52 -1.75
N LEU A 146 13.87 -15.57 -1.42
CA LEU A 146 12.46 -15.46 -1.01
C LEU A 146 12.31 -15.37 0.51
N LEU A 147 13.18 -16.06 1.25
CA LEU A 147 13.07 -16.28 2.68
C LEU A 147 13.92 -15.33 3.52
N THR A 148 14.90 -14.66 2.92
CA THR A 148 15.66 -13.60 3.57
C THR A 148 14.78 -12.38 3.81
N LEU A 149 14.83 -11.87 5.04
CA LEU A 149 14.29 -10.56 5.40
C LEU A 149 15.25 -9.48 4.90
N PHE A 150 14.72 -8.34 4.45
CA PHE A 150 15.58 -7.20 4.15
C PHE A 150 16.40 -6.80 5.40
N GLU A 151 17.73 -6.71 5.24
CA GLU A 151 18.62 -6.31 6.32
C GLU A 151 18.45 -4.83 6.69
N ASP A 152 18.71 -4.51 7.95
CA ASP A 152 18.71 -3.15 8.47
C ASP A 152 19.85 -2.34 7.84
N GLY A 153 19.61 -1.68 6.71
CA GLY A 153 20.44 -0.56 6.29
C GLY A 153 20.20 0.61 7.25
N GLN A 154 21.26 1.27 7.76
CA GLN A 154 21.09 2.54 8.47
C GLN A 154 20.33 3.50 7.55
N PRO A 155 19.07 3.84 7.87
CA PRO A 155 18.35 4.80 7.06
C PRO A 155 19.02 6.14 7.31
N GLU A 156 19.37 6.86 6.24
CA GLU A 156 19.90 8.24 6.28
C GLU A 156 18.96 9.23 7.02
N SER A 157 17.84 8.78 7.60
CA SER A 157 16.69 9.57 8.03
C SER A 157 16.06 9.14 9.36
N GLY A 158 16.67 8.26 10.16
CA GLY A 158 16.11 7.87 11.48
C GLY A 158 14.84 7.01 11.42
N LEU A 159 14.53 6.43 10.25
CA LEU A 159 13.32 5.65 10.00
C LEU A 159 13.45 4.19 10.48
N THR A 160 12.39 3.58 11.00
CA THR A 160 12.40 2.12 11.24
C THR A 160 12.13 1.38 9.91
N PRO A 161 13.04 0.52 9.41
CA PRO A 161 12.81 -0.24 8.19
C PRO A 161 11.71 -1.29 8.39
N VAL A 162 11.06 -1.73 7.31
CA VAL A 162 10.10 -2.84 7.38
C VAL A 162 10.76 -4.10 6.81
N LYS A 163 11.04 -5.08 7.68
CA LYS A 163 11.82 -6.29 7.38
C LYS A 163 11.02 -7.38 6.66
N GLU A 164 10.24 -7.02 5.64
CA GLU A 164 9.52 -8.04 4.88
C GLU A 164 10.46 -8.97 4.12
N SER A 165 10.00 -10.19 3.83
CA SER A 165 10.78 -11.13 3.06
C SER A 165 10.84 -10.75 1.58
N GLY A 166 11.77 -11.37 0.83
CA GLY A 166 11.86 -11.19 -0.62
C GLY A 166 10.58 -11.52 -1.40
N ALA A 167 9.62 -12.23 -0.79
CA ALA A 167 8.27 -12.40 -1.31
C ALA A 167 7.56 -11.07 -1.64
N TRP A 168 7.78 -10.01 -0.85
CA TRP A 168 7.25 -8.68 -1.15
C TRP A 168 7.70 -8.15 -2.52
N TYR A 169 8.96 -8.41 -2.84
CA TYR A 169 9.55 -8.01 -4.12
C TYR A 169 8.92 -8.77 -5.27
N VAL A 170 8.69 -10.08 -5.10
CA VAL A 170 7.96 -10.91 -6.08
C VAL A 170 6.54 -10.39 -6.30
N LEU A 171 5.82 -10.01 -5.24
CA LEU A 171 4.49 -9.41 -5.34
C LEU A 171 4.49 -8.08 -6.06
N THR A 172 5.51 -7.26 -5.83
CA THR A 172 5.69 -5.97 -6.52
C THR A 172 5.94 -6.20 -8.01
N HIS A 173 6.79 -7.17 -8.36
CA HIS A 173 7.01 -7.58 -9.75
C HIS A 173 5.70 -8.05 -10.41
N PHE A 174 4.99 -8.96 -9.74
CA PHE A 174 3.68 -9.43 -10.19
C PHE A 174 2.69 -8.28 -10.43
N GLN A 175 2.61 -7.32 -9.50
CA GLN A 175 1.77 -6.13 -9.65
C GLN A 175 2.13 -5.32 -10.90
N GLN A 176 3.42 -5.10 -11.15
CA GLN A 176 3.88 -4.40 -12.34
C GLN A 176 3.43 -5.12 -13.61
N LYS A 177 3.60 -6.45 -13.69
CA LYS A 177 3.19 -7.23 -14.86
C LYS A 177 1.68 -7.24 -15.05
N PHE A 178 0.92 -7.33 -13.97
CA PHE A 178 -0.54 -7.22 -14.02
C PHE A 178 -0.98 -5.85 -14.58
N PHE A 179 -0.39 -4.74 -14.12
CA PHE A 179 -0.75 -3.42 -14.64
C PHE A 179 -0.23 -3.16 -16.07
N LEU A 180 0.84 -3.82 -16.50
CA LEU A 180 1.23 -3.83 -17.92
C LEU A 180 0.22 -4.60 -18.77
N ALA A 181 -0.30 -5.73 -18.28
CA ALA A 181 -1.37 -6.47 -18.94
C ALA A 181 -2.63 -5.60 -19.08
N GLU A 182 -3.04 -4.91 -18.00
CA GLU A 182 -4.15 -3.95 -18.02
C GLU A 182 -3.94 -2.85 -19.07
N LYS A 183 -2.76 -2.23 -19.11
CA LYS A 183 -2.44 -1.22 -20.13
C LYS A 183 -2.50 -1.78 -21.55
N SER A 184 -2.06 -3.02 -21.76
CA SER A 184 -2.00 -3.64 -23.09
C SER A 184 -3.38 -3.98 -23.69
N VAL A 185 -4.42 -4.11 -22.85
CA VAL A 185 -5.78 -4.42 -23.32
C VAL A 185 -6.63 -3.18 -23.58
N ARG A 186 -6.13 -1.99 -23.21
CA ARG A 186 -6.80 -0.71 -23.49
C ARG A 186 -6.97 -0.54 -25.01
N PRO A 187 -8.15 -0.13 -25.49
CA PRO A 187 -8.35 0.11 -26.91
C PRO A 187 -7.46 1.26 -27.38
N VAL A 188 -6.96 1.13 -28.61
CA VAL A 188 -6.23 2.22 -29.28
C VAL A 188 -7.23 3.32 -29.60
N PRO A 189 -6.93 4.60 -29.26
CA PRO A 189 -7.77 5.71 -29.64
C PRO A 189 -8.03 5.76 -31.15
N PRO A 190 -9.24 6.11 -31.62
CA PRO A 190 -9.52 6.28 -33.04
C PRO A 190 -8.58 7.30 -33.68
N SER A 191 -8.15 7.04 -34.91
CA SER A 191 -7.30 7.98 -35.65
C SER A 191 -8.02 9.32 -35.82
N GLY A 192 -7.31 10.42 -35.53
CA GLY A 192 -7.86 11.79 -35.61
C GLY A 192 -8.78 12.20 -34.45
N ALA A 193 -9.00 11.34 -33.45
CA ALA A 193 -9.78 11.71 -32.27
C ALA A 193 -9.08 12.81 -31.48
N THR A 194 -9.83 13.85 -31.11
CA THR A 194 -9.31 14.92 -30.24
C THR A 194 -9.34 14.48 -28.77
N LEU A 195 -8.59 15.16 -27.90
CA LEU A 195 -8.69 14.92 -26.45
C LEU A 195 -10.11 15.16 -25.91
N ALA A 196 -10.86 16.09 -26.52
CA ALA A 196 -12.26 16.32 -26.19
C ALA A 196 -13.14 15.10 -26.53
N ASP A 197 -12.93 14.46 -27.69
CA ASP A 197 -13.65 13.24 -28.08
C ASP A 197 -13.36 12.07 -27.14
N LEU A 198 -12.09 11.89 -26.79
CA LEU A 198 -11.64 10.83 -25.87
C LEU A 198 -12.05 11.08 -24.42
N SER A 199 -12.54 12.28 -24.09
CA SER A 199 -13.00 12.63 -22.75
C SER A 199 -14.50 12.39 -22.55
N LYS A 200 -15.23 12.04 -23.61
CA LYS A 200 -16.68 11.79 -23.55
C LYS A 200 -17.01 10.52 -22.75
N PRO A 201 -18.09 10.51 -21.94
CA PRO A 201 -18.48 9.35 -21.13
C PRO A 201 -18.62 8.06 -21.93
N ASP A 202 -19.20 8.11 -23.14
CA ASP A 202 -19.40 6.93 -24.00
C ASP A 202 -18.08 6.26 -24.38
N TYR A 203 -17.06 7.06 -24.73
CA TYR A 203 -15.74 6.53 -25.05
C TYR A 203 -15.09 5.90 -23.81
N ILE A 204 -15.17 6.55 -22.66
CA ILE A 204 -14.59 6.04 -21.40
C ILE A 204 -15.29 4.76 -20.95
N ASN A 205 -16.62 4.70 -21.03
CA ASN A 205 -17.40 3.50 -20.77
C ASN A 205 -16.96 2.35 -21.68
N HIS A 206 -16.85 2.61 -22.99
CA HIS A 206 -16.35 1.62 -23.95
C HIS A 206 -14.94 1.13 -23.59
N VAL A 207 -14.03 2.04 -23.22
CA VAL A 207 -12.68 1.68 -22.77
C VAL A 207 -12.73 0.76 -21.55
N HIS A 208 -13.55 1.08 -20.55
CA HIS A 208 -13.67 0.28 -19.33
C HIS A 208 -14.23 -1.11 -19.64
N GLU A 209 -15.32 -1.19 -20.39
CA GLU A 209 -15.92 -2.46 -20.82
C GLU A 209 -14.92 -3.34 -21.57
N LYS A 210 -14.12 -2.76 -22.47
CA LYS A 210 -13.08 -3.48 -23.21
C LYS A 210 -11.97 -4.00 -22.29
N ILE A 211 -11.56 -3.21 -21.30
CA ILE A 211 -10.57 -3.65 -20.31
C ILE A 211 -11.12 -4.82 -19.51
N PHE A 212 -12.34 -4.74 -18.98
CA PHE A 212 -12.92 -5.82 -18.18
C PHE A 212 -13.23 -7.08 -18.99
N ALA A 213 -13.57 -6.95 -20.26
CA ALA A 213 -13.78 -8.09 -21.14
C ALA A 213 -12.48 -8.83 -21.50
N ARG A 214 -11.34 -8.13 -21.60
CA ARG A 214 -10.08 -8.69 -22.14
C ARG A 214 -9.01 -8.95 -21.10
N LEU A 215 -9.02 -8.22 -19.99
CA LEU A 215 -8.02 -8.35 -18.94
C LEU A 215 -7.98 -9.77 -18.33
N PRO A 216 -9.11 -10.45 -18.04
CA PRO A 216 -9.08 -11.80 -17.50
C PRO A 216 -8.33 -12.79 -18.39
N ASP A 217 -8.61 -12.81 -19.69
CA ASP A 217 -7.94 -13.67 -20.66
C ASP A 217 -6.44 -13.35 -20.75
N LYS A 218 -6.10 -12.05 -20.76
CA LYS A 218 -4.71 -11.62 -20.81
C LYS A 218 -3.93 -12.09 -19.57
N VAL A 219 -4.52 -11.98 -18.39
CA VAL A 219 -3.95 -12.46 -17.12
C VAL A 219 -3.83 -13.99 -17.11
N ALA A 220 -4.86 -14.71 -17.58
CA ALA A 220 -4.84 -16.17 -17.67
C ALA A 220 -3.71 -16.68 -18.59
N SER A 221 -3.44 -15.96 -19.68
CA SER A 221 -2.38 -16.27 -20.65
C SER A 221 -0.98 -15.77 -20.25
N SER A 222 -0.82 -15.16 -19.06
CA SER A 222 0.45 -14.54 -18.67
C SER A 222 1.52 -15.58 -18.30
N PRO A 223 2.82 -15.33 -18.61
CA PRO A 223 3.91 -16.28 -18.34
C PRO A 223 4.00 -16.73 -16.88
N TRP A 224 3.85 -15.80 -15.93
CA TRP A 224 3.87 -16.12 -14.50
C TRP A 224 2.76 -17.09 -14.09
N ARG A 225 1.58 -17.06 -14.74
CA ARG A 225 0.46 -17.95 -14.42
C ARG A 225 0.75 -19.37 -14.88
N ALA A 226 1.33 -19.50 -16.07
CA ALA A 226 1.81 -20.78 -16.59
C ALA A 226 2.94 -21.33 -15.72
N ALA A 227 3.88 -20.49 -15.27
CA ALA A 227 4.98 -20.89 -14.40
C ALA A 227 4.49 -21.44 -13.05
N VAL A 228 3.53 -20.77 -12.41
CA VAL A 228 2.91 -21.27 -11.17
C VAL A 228 2.23 -22.63 -11.38
N ALA A 229 1.53 -22.81 -12.50
CA ALA A 229 0.84 -24.07 -12.82
C ALA A 229 1.79 -25.22 -13.17
N ALA A 230 2.97 -24.91 -13.74
CA ALA A 230 3.96 -25.91 -14.15
C ALA A 230 4.79 -26.49 -13.00
N ASN A 231 4.79 -25.85 -11.82
CA ASN A 231 5.56 -26.28 -10.67
C ASN A 231 4.70 -27.08 -9.68
N GLU A 232 5.23 -28.19 -9.19
CA GLU A 232 4.55 -29.04 -8.21
C GLU A 232 4.40 -28.34 -6.85
N VAL A 233 3.31 -28.68 -6.16
CA VAL A 233 3.09 -28.26 -4.78
C VAL A 233 4.02 -29.08 -3.88
N THR A 234 5.06 -28.44 -3.34
CA THR A 234 5.97 -29.04 -2.38
C THR A 234 5.44 -28.94 -0.96
N SER A 235 5.91 -29.84 -0.08
CA SER A 235 5.61 -29.81 1.35
C SER A 235 6.47 -28.76 2.05
N ASP A 236 6.20 -27.48 1.77
CA ASP A 236 6.90 -26.41 2.47
C ASP A 236 6.53 -26.40 3.96
N SER A 237 7.50 -26.05 4.80
CA SER A 237 7.33 -25.87 6.24
C SER A 237 6.29 -24.81 6.56
N LEU A 238 5.69 -24.92 7.75
CA LEU A 238 4.77 -23.94 8.29
C LEU A 238 5.41 -22.54 8.28
N PHE A 239 6.67 -22.43 8.70
CA PHE A 239 7.34 -21.13 8.88
C PHE A 239 7.58 -20.41 7.56
N SER A 240 7.95 -21.14 6.51
CA SER A 240 8.05 -20.59 5.15
C SER A 240 6.68 -20.10 4.66
N ARG A 241 5.62 -20.92 4.82
CA ARG A 241 4.26 -20.52 4.43
C ARG A 241 3.78 -19.27 5.15
N LEU A 242 4.03 -19.18 6.47
CA LEU A 242 3.69 -18.03 7.29
C LEU A 242 4.44 -16.79 6.80
N LEU A 243 5.75 -16.89 6.54
CA LEU A 243 6.58 -15.76 6.14
C LEU A 243 6.12 -15.16 4.80
N LEU A 244 5.86 -16.00 3.80
CA LEU A 244 5.31 -15.56 2.51
C LEU A 244 3.94 -14.92 2.68
N ASN A 245 3.08 -15.50 3.52
CA ASN A 245 1.72 -14.99 3.75
C ASN A 245 1.71 -13.66 4.51
N VAL A 246 2.67 -13.40 5.38
CA VAL A 246 2.79 -12.10 6.06
C VAL A 246 3.06 -10.97 5.06
N ALA A 247 3.92 -11.20 4.06
CA ALA A 247 4.14 -10.25 2.96
C ALA A 247 2.88 -10.10 2.10
N LEU A 248 2.25 -11.22 1.71
CA LEU A 248 1.03 -11.23 0.90
C LEU A 248 -0.15 -10.51 1.57
N ASN A 249 -0.37 -10.74 2.86
CA ASN A 249 -1.43 -10.09 3.63
C ASN A 249 -1.27 -8.59 3.63
N ARG A 250 -0.05 -8.11 3.92
CA ARG A 250 0.23 -6.68 3.86
C ARG A 250 -0.01 -6.14 2.45
N PHE A 251 0.46 -6.84 1.41
CA PHE A 251 0.30 -6.39 0.03
C PHE A 251 -1.18 -6.25 -0.36
N ILE A 252 -2.03 -7.21 0.04
CA ILE A 252 -3.48 -7.18 -0.16
C ILE A 252 -4.11 -6.00 0.60
N LEU A 253 -3.74 -5.80 1.87
CA LEU A 253 -4.21 -4.68 2.68
C LEU A 253 -3.84 -3.33 2.03
N GLU A 254 -2.63 -3.20 1.45
CA GLU A 254 -2.24 -1.98 0.73
C GLU A 254 -3.15 -1.71 -0.49
N GLN A 255 -3.60 -2.75 -1.20
CA GLN A 255 -4.50 -2.57 -2.34
C GLN A 255 -5.86 -2.05 -1.90
N TRP A 256 -6.42 -2.59 -0.81
CA TRP A 256 -7.68 -2.11 -0.26
C TRP A 256 -7.55 -0.70 0.32
N ALA A 257 -6.48 -0.42 1.05
CA ALA A 257 -6.18 0.90 1.58
C ALA A 257 -6.05 1.95 0.47
N TYR A 258 -5.42 1.59 -0.65
CA TYR A 258 -5.36 2.44 -1.83
C TYR A 258 -6.77 2.80 -2.31
N VAL A 259 -7.63 1.78 -2.51
CA VAL A 259 -8.99 2.00 -3.02
C VAL A 259 -9.81 2.86 -2.06
N ARG A 260 -9.69 2.63 -0.75
CA ARG A 260 -10.37 3.45 0.27
C ARG A 260 -9.94 4.90 0.25
N ARG A 261 -8.64 5.18 0.16
CA ARG A 261 -8.16 6.57 0.09
C ARG A 261 -8.59 7.27 -1.19
N VAL A 262 -8.67 6.56 -2.33
CA VAL A 262 -9.27 7.10 -3.55
C VAL A 262 -10.77 7.37 -3.35
N GLN A 263 -11.52 6.46 -2.73
CA GLN A 263 -12.94 6.63 -2.45
C GLN A 263 -13.22 7.77 -1.46
N ALA A 264 -12.35 7.97 -0.47
CA ALA A 264 -12.45 9.08 0.49
C ALA A 264 -12.16 10.44 -0.19
N ALA A 265 -11.24 10.48 -1.15
CA ALA A 265 -10.97 11.67 -1.95
C ALA A 265 -12.08 11.97 -2.99
N ALA A 266 -12.82 10.96 -3.43
CA ALA A 266 -13.76 11.04 -4.54
C ALA A 266 -14.81 12.17 -4.40
N PRO A 267 -15.49 12.36 -3.25
CA PRO A 267 -16.50 13.42 -3.12
C PRO A 267 -15.91 14.83 -3.28
N ILE A 268 -14.70 15.05 -2.77
CA ILE A 268 -13.98 16.32 -2.90
C ILE A 268 -13.57 16.54 -4.35
N GLN A 269 -12.99 15.52 -4.99
CA GLN A 269 -12.58 15.59 -6.39
C GLN A 269 -13.77 15.84 -7.33
N GLN A 270 -14.88 15.11 -7.15
CA GLN A 270 -16.08 15.26 -7.96
C GLN A 270 -16.73 16.62 -7.77
N GLY A 271 -16.83 17.10 -6.52
CA GLY A 271 -17.35 18.44 -6.24
C GLY A 271 -16.51 19.54 -6.88
N LEU A 272 -15.18 19.44 -6.78
CA LEU A 272 -14.26 20.36 -7.45
C LEU A 272 -14.43 20.31 -8.97
N VAL A 273 -14.44 19.12 -9.58
CA VAL A 273 -14.55 18.98 -11.03
C VAL A 273 -15.90 19.48 -11.55
N ALA A 274 -16.99 19.25 -10.80
CA ALA A 274 -18.31 19.78 -11.14
C ALA A 274 -18.34 21.32 -11.15
N GLU A 275 -17.50 21.95 -10.33
CA GLU A 275 -17.31 23.40 -10.38
C GLU A 275 -16.51 23.80 -11.63
N LEU A 276 -15.37 23.14 -11.87
CA LEU A 276 -14.52 23.41 -13.03
C LEU A 276 -15.25 23.22 -14.38
N GLU A 277 -16.15 22.23 -14.48
CA GLU A 277 -17.02 22.04 -15.65
C GLU A 277 -17.85 23.28 -15.97
N LYS A 278 -18.25 24.06 -14.96
CA LYS A 278 -19.05 25.28 -15.13
C LYS A 278 -18.18 26.49 -15.42
N VAL A 279 -17.15 26.70 -14.61
CA VAL A 279 -16.38 27.97 -14.60
C VAL A 279 -15.18 27.95 -15.54
N ALA A 280 -14.65 26.77 -15.86
CA ALA A 280 -13.47 26.58 -16.70
C ALA A 280 -13.61 25.33 -17.58
N PRO A 281 -14.64 25.22 -18.43
CA PRO A 281 -14.92 24.02 -19.23
C PRO A 281 -13.79 23.65 -20.21
N ASN A 282 -12.96 24.63 -20.59
CA ASN A 282 -11.80 24.44 -21.47
C ASN A 282 -10.49 24.24 -20.69
N GLY A 283 -10.58 23.95 -19.39
CA GLY A 283 -9.44 23.75 -18.51
C GLY A 283 -8.93 25.05 -17.88
N ILE A 284 -7.94 24.91 -17.01
CA ILE A 284 -7.40 25.99 -16.17
C ILE A 284 -6.11 26.59 -16.71
N VAL A 285 -5.56 26.08 -17.81
CA VAL A 285 -4.21 26.42 -18.28
C VAL A 285 -4.10 27.89 -18.68
N SER A 286 -5.02 28.39 -19.52
CA SER A 286 -5.00 29.80 -19.94
C SER A 286 -5.24 30.74 -18.76
N LEU A 287 -6.17 30.39 -17.87
CA LEU A 287 -6.46 31.16 -16.66
C LEU A 287 -5.25 31.24 -15.72
N LEU A 288 -4.47 30.16 -15.64
CA LEU A 288 -3.24 30.12 -14.86
C LEU A 288 -2.15 30.98 -15.52
N GLN A 289 -2.03 30.96 -16.85
CA GLN A 289 -1.09 31.81 -17.60
C GLN A 289 -1.40 33.31 -17.44
N ASP A 290 -2.69 33.68 -17.41
CA ASP A 290 -3.12 35.07 -17.16
C ASP A 290 -2.76 35.56 -15.74
N LEU A 291 -2.39 34.64 -14.84
CA LEU A 291 -2.03 34.88 -13.44
C LEU A 291 -0.54 34.62 -13.17
N GLU A 292 0.28 34.62 -14.22
CA GLU A 292 1.74 34.59 -14.11
C GLU A 292 2.27 35.92 -13.55
N THR A 293 3.19 35.83 -12.60
CA THR A 293 3.87 36.95 -11.93
C THR A 293 5.39 36.77 -12.03
N GLU A 294 6.16 37.79 -11.70
CA GLU A 294 7.65 37.70 -11.69
C GLU A 294 8.16 36.58 -10.76
N ASP A 295 7.41 36.27 -9.70
CA ASP A 295 7.77 35.27 -8.69
C ASP A 295 7.11 33.88 -8.90
N GLY A 296 6.33 33.71 -9.99
CA GLY A 296 5.68 32.44 -10.31
C GLY A 296 4.21 32.61 -10.73
N PHE A 297 3.30 31.91 -10.07
CA PHE A 297 1.88 31.92 -10.41
C PHE A 297 1.03 32.25 -9.18
N ASP A 298 0.02 33.13 -9.34
CA ASP A 298 -0.91 33.46 -8.27
C ASP A 298 -2.02 32.39 -8.15
N TYR A 299 -1.69 31.26 -7.52
CA TYR A 299 -2.63 30.17 -7.26
C TYR A 299 -3.81 30.59 -6.37
N ALA A 300 -3.62 31.59 -5.51
CA ALA A 300 -4.67 32.10 -4.64
C ALA A 300 -5.71 32.89 -5.45
N ALA A 301 -5.27 33.73 -6.38
CA ALA A 301 -6.16 34.42 -7.32
C ALA A 301 -6.89 33.42 -8.23
N LEU A 302 -6.20 32.40 -8.74
CA LEU A 302 -6.81 31.34 -9.55
C LEU A 302 -7.93 30.63 -8.76
N THR A 303 -7.64 30.25 -7.52
CA THR A 303 -8.60 29.58 -6.64
C THR A 303 -9.80 30.46 -6.32
N LYS A 304 -9.57 31.76 -6.05
CA LYS A 304 -10.64 32.72 -5.81
C LYS A 304 -11.55 32.84 -7.03
N SER A 305 -10.97 32.96 -8.23
CA SER A 305 -11.70 33.02 -9.48
C SER A 305 -12.56 31.77 -9.68
N LEU A 306 -11.94 30.58 -9.62
CA LEU A 306 -12.61 29.31 -9.94
C LEU A 306 -13.58 28.81 -8.86
N LEU A 307 -13.43 29.21 -7.60
CA LEU A 307 -14.28 28.75 -6.49
C LEU A 307 -15.10 29.90 -5.87
N THR A 308 -15.38 30.96 -6.63
CA THR A 308 -16.06 32.18 -6.14
C THR A 308 -17.37 31.87 -5.40
N GLU A 309 -18.24 31.03 -5.97
CA GLU A 309 -19.54 30.68 -5.35
C GLU A 309 -19.37 29.99 -3.99
N HIS A 310 -18.36 29.12 -3.86
CA HIS A 310 -18.10 28.37 -2.62
C HIS A 310 -17.47 29.23 -1.54
N LEU A 311 -16.72 30.26 -1.94
CA LEU A 311 -16.09 31.21 -1.02
C LEU A 311 -17.09 32.23 -0.45
N ASN A 312 -18.05 32.67 -1.27
CA ASN A 312 -19.06 33.64 -0.85
C ASN A 312 -20.15 33.02 0.05
N GLY A 313 -20.39 31.72 -0.06
CA GLY A 313 -21.51 31.04 0.60
C GLY A 313 -21.26 30.46 2.01
N ARG A 314 -20.08 30.61 2.63
CA ARG A 314 -19.75 29.89 3.89
C ARG A 314 -19.10 30.73 5.00
N ASN A 315 -19.34 30.32 6.25
CA ASN A 315 -18.68 30.82 7.47
C ASN A 315 -17.17 30.50 7.57
N ASN A 316 -16.63 29.67 6.67
CA ASN A 316 -15.22 29.27 6.64
C ASN A 316 -14.40 30.20 5.73
N LEU A 317 -14.20 31.43 6.18
CA LEU A 317 -13.33 32.40 5.50
C LEU A 317 -11.90 31.84 5.29
N LEU A 318 -11.35 32.06 4.08
CA LEU A 318 -9.94 31.86 3.77
C LEU A 318 -9.13 33.01 4.37
N THR A 319 -8.70 32.83 5.62
CA THR A 319 -7.80 33.78 6.27
C THR A 319 -6.41 33.73 5.64
N PRO A 320 -5.57 34.78 5.78
CA PRO A 320 -4.19 34.76 5.28
C PRO A 320 -3.37 33.55 5.77
N ASN A 321 -3.56 33.15 7.03
CA ASN A 321 -2.95 31.94 7.59
C ASN A 321 -3.43 30.66 6.88
N MET A 322 -4.71 30.57 6.52
CA MET A 322 -5.22 29.40 5.78
C MET A 322 -4.66 29.35 4.36
N LEU A 323 -4.54 30.49 3.68
CA LEU A 323 -3.92 30.58 2.34
C LEU A 323 -2.45 30.12 2.39
N SER A 324 -1.67 30.62 3.35
CA SER A 324 -0.27 30.20 3.54
C SER A 324 -0.15 28.70 3.84
N ARG A 325 -1.08 28.13 4.61
CA ARG A 325 -1.11 26.69 4.88
C ARG A 325 -1.43 25.86 3.65
N ILE A 326 -2.40 26.30 2.85
CA ILE A 326 -2.75 25.63 1.58
C ILE A 326 -1.54 25.65 0.65
N ASP A 327 -0.83 26.78 0.57
CA ASP A 327 0.39 26.91 -0.22
C ASP A 327 1.47 25.92 0.19
N GLN A 328 1.86 25.95 1.46
CA GLN A 328 2.89 25.04 2.00
C GLN A 328 2.50 23.58 1.79
N GLN A 329 1.23 23.24 1.98
CA GLN A 329 0.76 21.87 1.80
C GLN A 329 0.71 21.45 0.33
N ALA A 330 0.33 22.35 -0.59
CA ALA A 330 0.34 22.08 -2.02
C ALA A 330 1.77 21.82 -2.52
N ASN A 331 2.74 22.63 -2.08
CA ASN A 331 4.15 22.44 -2.38
C ASN A 331 4.65 21.09 -1.83
N ALA A 332 4.34 20.76 -0.57
CA ALA A 332 4.70 19.47 0.02
C ALA A 332 4.11 18.27 -0.75
N ILE A 333 2.88 18.39 -1.30
CA ILE A 333 2.30 17.33 -2.15
C ILE A 333 3.11 17.16 -3.43
N THR A 334 3.46 18.25 -4.12
CA THR A 334 4.25 18.19 -5.36
C THR A 334 5.65 17.63 -5.11
N GLU A 335 6.33 18.13 -4.07
CA GLU A 335 7.68 17.68 -3.66
C GLU A 335 7.71 16.23 -3.21
N SER A 336 6.59 15.70 -2.67
CA SER A 336 6.51 14.30 -2.26
C SER A 336 6.81 13.33 -3.40
N ALA A 337 6.66 13.73 -4.67
CA ALA A 337 7.02 12.89 -5.82
C ALA A 337 8.52 12.56 -5.90
N LEU A 338 9.38 13.32 -5.23
CA LEU A 338 10.83 13.12 -5.17
C LEU A 338 11.29 12.33 -3.95
N LEU A 339 10.42 12.08 -2.98
CA LEU A 339 10.78 11.39 -1.75
C LEU A 339 10.95 9.88 -2.00
N LYS A 340 12.06 9.32 -1.48
CA LYS A 340 12.41 7.89 -1.62
C LYS A 340 11.27 6.97 -1.17
N GLU A 341 10.56 7.33 -0.10
CA GLU A 341 9.42 6.58 0.44
C GLU A 341 8.25 6.42 -0.54
N PHE A 342 8.09 7.35 -1.49
CA PHE A 342 7.02 7.32 -2.49
C PHE A 342 7.50 6.79 -3.84
N SER A 343 8.73 6.29 -3.96
CA SER A 343 9.30 5.73 -5.20
C SER A 343 8.42 4.67 -5.88
N GLY A 344 7.72 3.85 -5.10
CA GLY A 344 6.79 2.83 -5.62
C GLY A 344 5.50 3.39 -6.25
N ASP A 345 5.16 4.66 -6.07
CA ASP A 345 4.01 5.33 -6.70
C ASP A 345 4.37 5.89 -8.10
N VAL A 346 5.03 5.08 -8.92
CA VAL A 346 5.69 5.51 -10.18
C VAL A 346 4.80 6.36 -11.08
N GLU A 347 3.55 5.95 -11.33
CA GLU A 347 2.64 6.67 -12.23
C GLU A 347 2.14 8.01 -11.67
N ILE A 348 1.98 8.10 -10.34
CA ILE A 348 1.60 9.36 -9.67
C ILE A 348 2.79 10.29 -9.71
N ASN A 349 3.98 9.81 -9.34
CA ASN A 349 5.20 10.61 -9.36
C ASN A 349 5.44 11.15 -10.77
N ARG A 350 5.30 10.30 -11.79
CA ARG A 350 5.39 10.73 -13.19
C ARG A 350 4.36 11.81 -13.53
N SER A 351 3.11 11.66 -13.07
CA SER A 351 2.06 12.65 -13.33
C SER A 351 2.32 13.99 -12.63
N PHE A 352 2.77 13.97 -11.38
CA PHE A 352 3.10 15.17 -10.61
C PHE A 352 4.32 15.90 -11.18
N LEU A 353 5.36 15.16 -11.53
CA LEU A 353 6.62 15.71 -12.06
C LEU A 353 6.52 16.17 -13.52
N ARG A 354 5.59 15.60 -14.31
CA ARG A 354 5.42 16.01 -15.71
C ARG A 354 4.83 17.42 -15.83
N PHE A 355 3.98 17.82 -14.89
CA PHE A 355 3.32 19.13 -14.90
C PHE A 355 3.34 19.73 -13.48
N PRO A 356 4.49 20.15 -12.95
CA PRO A 356 4.62 20.56 -11.55
C PRO A 356 3.74 21.78 -11.22
N VAL A 357 3.76 22.81 -12.06
CA VAL A 357 2.93 24.02 -11.93
C VAL A 357 1.43 23.68 -11.90
N ILE A 358 0.99 22.84 -12.84
CA ILE A 358 -0.42 22.40 -12.91
C ILE A 358 -0.76 21.52 -11.70
N THR A 359 0.15 20.67 -11.24
CA THR A 359 -0.04 19.84 -10.05
C THR A 359 -0.24 20.70 -8.81
N THR A 360 0.59 21.74 -8.63
CA THR A 360 0.46 22.69 -7.53
C THR A 360 -0.86 23.47 -7.63
N ALA A 361 -1.25 23.94 -8.83
CA ALA A 361 -2.55 24.60 -9.03
C ALA A 361 -3.74 23.68 -8.67
N MET A 362 -3.71 22.43 -9.11
CA MET A 362 -4.75 21.44 -8.79
C MET A 362 -4.75 21.06 -7.32
N ALA A 363 -3.59 21.01 -6.67
CA ALA A 363 -3.47 20.80 -5.23
C ALA A 363 -4.10 21.98 -4.46
N TRP A 364 -3.79 23.22 -4.83
CA TRP A 364 -4.41 24.43 -4.27
C TRP A 364 -5.94 24.39 -4.34
N LEU A 365 -6.49 24.09 -5.52
CA LEU A 365 -7.93 23.96 -5.73
C LEU A 365 -8.54 22.85 -4.87
N ALA A 366 -7.93 21.66 -4.88
CA ALA A 366 -8.44 20.50 -4.14
C ALA A 366 -8.36 20.67 -2.62
N LEU A 367 -7.27 21.24 -2.10
CA LEU A 367 -7.09 21.54 -0.68
C LEU A 367 -8.06 22.62 -0.21
N THR A 368 -8.27 23.66 -1.02
CA THR A 368 -9.24 24.72 -0.73
C THR A 368 -10.66 24.15 -0.71
N TYR A 369 -11.04 23.38 -1.72
CA TYR A 369 -12.34 22.73 -1.77
C TYR A 369 -12.53 21.78 -0.57
N SER A 370 -11.51 20.99 -0.24
CA SER A 370 -11.51 20.11 0.94
C SER A 370 -11.72 20.88 2.24
N TYR A 371 -11.06 22.03 2.42
CA TYR A 371 -11.24 22.88 3.60
C TYR A 371 -12.66 23.43 3.68
N LEU A 372 -13.17 24.00 2.57
CA LEU A 372 -14.51 24.58 2.52
C LEU A 372 -15.57 23.53 2.83
N HIS A 373 -15.41 22.31 2.31
CA HIS A 373 -16.37 21.20 2.44
C HIS A 373 -16.08 20.21 3.57
N SER A 374 -15.16 20.55 4.50
CA SER A 374 -14.82 19.69 5.64
C SER A 374 -14.45 18.25 5.24
N GLY A 375 -13.64 18.10 4.18
CA GLY A 375 -13.15 16.80 3.71
C GLY A 375 -12.53 15.97 4.83
N LEU A 376 -12.91 14.69 4.87
CA LEU A 376 -12.47 13.71 5.85
C LEU A 376 -11.68 12.61 5.13
N TYR A 377 -10.54 12.26 5.69
CA TYR A 377 -9.65 11.24 5.16
C TYR A 377 -9.46 10.15 6.21
N PRO A 378 -9.14 8.91 5.81
CA PRO A 378 -8.79 7.86 6.76
C PRO A 378 -7.68 8.32 7.71
N ASP A 379 -7.89 8.08 9.01
CA ASP A 379 -6.90 8.29 10.06
C ASP A 379 -6.48 6.92 10.59
N ASP A 380 -5.19 6.64 10.44
CA ASP A 380 -4.62 5.33 10.66
C ASP A 380 -3.79 5.30 11.94
N ASP A 381 -3.80 6.39 12.73
CA ASP A 381 -3.17 6.40 14.04
C ASP A 381 -4.01 5.53 15.00
N PRO A 382 -3.47 4.39 15.47
CA PRO A 382 -4.21 3.50 16.37
C PRO A 382 -4.53 4.15 17.73
N ASN A 383 -3.89 5.28 18.04
CA ASN A 383 -4.14 6.05 19.26
C ASN A 383 -5.27 7.08 19.08
N VAL A 384 -5.70 7.35 17.85
CA VAL A 384 -6.79 8.27 17.56
C VAL A 384 -8.10 7.49 17.54
N ARG A 385 -9.06 7.93 18.37
CA ARG A 385 -10.39 7.28 18.44
C ARG A 385 -11.24 7.50 17.20
N SER A 386 -10.93 8.53 16.42
CA SER A 386 -11.65 8.85 15.19
C SER A 386 -11.03 8.08 14.02
N PRO A 387 -11.79 7.28 13.25
CA PRO A 387 -11.26 6.56 12.08
C PRO A 387 -10.99 7.49 10.88
N VAL A 388 -11.32 8.77 11.02
CA VAL A 388 -11.14 9.79 9.99
C VAL A 388 -10.63 11.10 10.59
N SER A 389 -9.81 11.81 9.83
CA SER A 389 -9.22 13.09 10.19
C SER A 389 -9.45 14.18 9.15
N LYS A 390 -9.46 15.44 9.63
CA LYS A 390 -9.40 16.62 8.76
C LYS A 390 -7.94 16.99 8.54
N LEU A 391 -7.40 16.61 7.38
CA LEU A 391 -6.00 16.89 7.04
C LEU A 391 -5.74 18.38 6.77
N ILE A 392 -6.77 19.14 6.38
CA ILE A 392 -6.69 20.59 6.14
C ILE A 392 -7.69 21.32 7.02
N SER A 393 -7.18 22.10 7.96
CA SER A 393 -7.96 22.98 8.81
C SER A 393 -7.11 24.15 9.32
N ARG A 394 -7.74 25.10 10.04
CA ARG A 394 -7.03 26.20 10.69
C ARG A 394 -5.98 25.75 11.73
N ARG A 395 -6.05 24.48 12.18
CA ARG A 395 -5.19 23.91 13.23
C ARG A 395 -4.39 22.69 12.76
N SER A 396 -4.54 22.23 11.52
CA SER A 396 -3.80 21.05 11.02
C SER A 396 -2.32 21.38 10.86
N THR A 397 -1.43 20.45 11.18
CA THR A 397 0.01 20.59 10.88
C THR A 397 0.25 20.41 9.39
N ILE A 398 1.34 20.99 8.87
CA ILE A 398 1.78 20.69 7.50
C ILE A 398 2.31 19.26 7.48
N ILE A 399 1.76 18.47 6.58
CA ILE A 399 2.13 17.07 6.39
C ILE A 399 3.20 17.04 5.31
N VAL A 400 4.36 16.50 5.61
CA VAL A 400 5.51 16.42 4.69
C VAL A 400 5.81 15.00 4.22
N ASN A 401 5.40 13.98 4.98
CA ASN A 401 5.64 12.56 4.69
C ASN A 401 4.56 11.66 5.33
N GLY A 402 4.72 10.34 5.18
CA GLY A 402 3.90 9.34 5.86
C GLY A 402 2.48 9.16 5.32
N GLN A 403 1.57 8.56 6.10
CA GLN A 403 0.25 8.14 5.63
C GLN A 403 -0.68 9.28 5.25
N HIS A 404 -0.68 10.33 6.06
CA HIS A 404 -1.45 11.52 5.75
C HIS A 404 -1.00 12.13 4.41
N MET A 405 0.29 12.08 4.08
CA MET A 405 0.77 12.49 2.76
C MET A 405 0.24 11.56 1.66
N VAL A 406 0.15 10.25 1.89
CA VAL A 406 -0.50 9.35 0.92
C VAL A 406 -1.95 9.76 0.66
N SER A 407 -2.74 10.07 1.70
CA SER A 407 -4.11 10.56 1.56
C SER A 407 -4.18 11.87 0.76
N LEU A 408 -3.29 12.83 1.03
CA LEU A 408 -3.19 14.08 0.28
C LEU A 408 -2.74 13.86 -1.18
N ARG A 409 -1.82 12.94 -1.44
CA ARG A 409 -1.45 12.53 -2.80
C ARG A 409 -2.66 11.93 -3.52
N ARG A 410 -3.51 11.16 -2.83
CA ARG A 410 -4.76 10.61 -3.42
C ARG A 410 -5.77 11.69 -3.77
N LEU A 411 -5.87 12.75 -2.96
CA LEU A 411 -6.70 13.92 -3.24
C LEU A 411 -6.40 14.53 -4.62
N VAL A 412 -5.14 14.50 -5.07
CA VAL A 412 -4.72 15.12 -6.34
C VAL A 412 -4.54 14.09 -7.48
N SER A 413 -4.15 12.84 -7.16
CA SER A 413 -3.74 11.85 -8.17
C SER A 413 -4.75 11.59 -9.28
N SER A 414 -6.03 11.34 -8.96
CA SER A 414 -7.06 11.09 -9.96
C SER A 414 -7.27 12.30 -10.87
N LEU A 415 -7.20 13.53 -10.33
CA LEU A 415 -7.35 14.77 -11.09
C LEU A 415 -6.23 14.92 -12.13
N MET A 416 -5.01 14.57 -11.74
CA MET A 416 -3.83 14.64 -12.63
C MET A 416 -3.81 13.50 -13.64
N SER A 417 -4.03 12.25 -13.22
CA SER A 417 -3.99 11.08 -14.09
C SER A 417 -5.09 11.09 -15.15
N THR A 418 -6.20 11.77 -14.90
CA THR A 418 -7.28 11.95 -15.87
C THR A 418 -7.25 13.31 -16.56
N GLN A 419 -6.28 14.18 -16.26
CA GLN A 419 -6.14 15.52 -16.84
C GLN A 419 -7.40 16.39 -16.69
N MET A 420 -7.99 16.42 -15.49
CA MET A 420 -9.15 17.26 -15.18
C MET A 420 -8.85 18.76 -15.30
N TRP A 421 -7.57 19.13 -15.25
CA TRP A 421 -7.09 20.49 -15.47
C TRP A 421 -7.22 20.96 -16.93
N ALA A 422 -7.35 20.04 -17.91
CA ALA A 422 -7.50 20.37 -19.33
C ALA A 422 -8.96 20.24 -19.80
N TYR A 423 -9.62 19.15 -19.41
CA TYR A 423 -10.98 18.84 -19.83
C TYR A 423 -11.77 18.34 -18.61
N PRO A 424 -12.23 19.23 -17.71
CA PRO A 424 -12.94 18.79 -16.51
C PRO A 424 -14.17 17.98 -16.92
N SER A 425 -14.31 16.79 -16.31
CA SER A 425 -15.50 15.96 -16.49
C SER A 425 -15.78 15.12 -15.25
N THR A 426 -16.88 15.41 -14.57
CA THR A 426 -17.28 14.71 -13.34
C THR A 426 -17.58 13.24 -13.63
N ASP A 427 -18.24 12.97 -14.75
CA ASP A 427 -18.52 11.61 -15.20
C ASP A 427 -17.24 10.82 -15.51
N ARG A 428 -16.30 11.41 -16.25
CA ARG A 428 -15.00 10.76 -16.55
C ARG A 428 -14.23 10.46 -15.28
N LEU A 429 -14.20 11.39 -14.33
CA LEU A 429 -13.55 11.19 -13.03
C LEU A 429 -14.22 10.05 -12.25
N ARG A 430 -15.56 10.05 -12.16
CA ARG A 430 -16.34 9.00 -11.50
C ARG A 430 -16.09 7.63 -12.10
N LEU A 431 -16.09 7.53 -13.43
CA LEU A 431 -15.78 6.30 -14.15
C LEU A 431 -14.36 5.83 -13.84
N HIS A 432 -13.37 6.73 -13.87
CA HIS A 432 -11.98 6.38 -13.58
C HIS A 432 -11.80 5.85 -12.16
N ILE A 433 -12.42 6.50 -11.16
CA ILE A 433 -12.39 6.05 -9.76
C ILE A 433 -12.98 4.65 -9.63
N ARG A 434 -14.09 4.37 -10.31
CA ARG A 434 -14.70 3.04 -10.37
C ARG A 434 -13.73 2.03 -10.99
N GLN A 435 -13.16 2.34 -12.15
CA GLN A 435 -12.21 1.47 -12.85
C GLN A 435 -11.01 1.11 -11.96
N VAL A 436 -10.44 2.09 -11.26
CA VAL A 436 -9.33 1.87 -10.32
C VAL A 436 -9.71 0.88 -9.22
N GLY A 437 -10.92 1.00 -8.67
CA GLY A 437 -11.46 0.06 -7.69
C GLY A 437 -11.62 -1.35 -8.27
N ASP A 438 -12.27 -1.46 -9.42
CA ASP A 438 -12.61 -2.72 -10.08
C ASP A 438 -11.33 -3.48 -10.54
N VAL A 439 -10.36 -2.79 -11.14
CA VAL A 439 -9.06 -3.38 -11.54
C VAL A 439 -8.28 -3.87 -10.34
N ARG A 440 -8.25 -3.12 -9.22
CA ARG A 440 -7.56 -3.56 -8.00
C ARG A 440 -8.30 -4.70 -7.31
N ALA A 441 -9.63 -4.74 -7.35
CA ALA A 441 -10.40 -5.88 -6.86
C ALA A 441 -10.06 -7.15 -7.67
N PHE A 442 -9.98 -7.03 -9.00
CA PHE A 442 -9.53 -8.13 -9.85
C PHE A 442 -8.09 -8.55 -9.52
N PHE A 443 -7.16 -7.61 -9.36
CA PHE A 443 -5.79 -7.89 -8.95
C PHE A 443 -5.71 -8.66 -7.61
N VAL A 444 -6.46 -8.21 -6.61
CA VAL A 444 -6.55 -8.89 -5.30
C VAL A 444 -7.13 -10.30 -5.44
N SER A 445 -8.09 -10.52 -6.34
CA SER A 445 -8.60 -11.87 -6.63
C SER A 445 -7.51 -12.78 -7.21
N GLN A 446 -6.64 -12.25 -8.07
CA GLN A 446 -5.52 -12.99 -8.64
C GLN A 446 -4.49 -13.31 -7.56
N LEU A 447 -4.16 -12.36 -6.69
CA LEU A 447 -3.29 -12.60 -5.54
C LEU A 447 -3.78 -13.75 -4.66
N LYS A 448 -5.09 -13.76 -4.35
CA LYS A 448 -5.72 -14.83 -3.56
C LYS A 448 -5.63 -16.18 -4.25
N GLY A 449 -6.01 -16.25 -5.52
CA GLY A 449 -6.02 -17.51 -6.28
C GLY A 449 -4.63 -18.00 -6.73
N ALA A 450 -3.62 -17.14 -6.68
CA ALA A 450 -2.28 -17.45 -7.19
C ALA A 450 -1.19 -17.56 -6.14
N PHE A 451 -1.34 -16.98 -4.94
CA PHE A 451 -0.21 -16.88 -4.00
C PHE A 451 -0.53 -17.37 -2.58
N LYS A 452 -1.80 -17.43 -2.17
CA LYS A 452 -2.19 -17.80 -0.80
C LYS A 452 -1.77 -19.21 -0.39
N GLN A 453 -1.77 -20.14 -1.33
CA GLN A 453 -1.56 -21.57 -1.09
C GLN A 453 -0.40 -22.14 -1.92
N THR A 454 0.37 -21.29 -2.60
CA THR A 454 1.47 -21.73 -3.45
C THR A 454 2.73 -22.03 -2.66
N SER A 455 3.51 -22.98 -3.19
CA SER A 455 4.79 -23.36 -2.62
C SER A 455 5.91 -22.34 -2.94
N LEU A 456 7.02 -22.41 -2.22
CA LEU A 456 8.25 -21.66 -2.48
C LEU A 456 8.73 -21.84 -3.92
N ALA A 457 8.64 -23.05 -4.47
CA ALA A 457 8.98 -23.33 -5.86
C ALA A 457 8.09 -22.54 -6.84
N GLN A 458 6.78 -22.49 -6.57
CA GLN A 458 5.83 -21.72 -7.35
C GLN A 458 6.09 -20.22 -7.23
N TRP A 459 6.37 -19.71 -6.03
CA TRP A 459 6.77 -18.32 -5.80
C TRP A 459 8.05 -17.95 -6.55
N ASP A 460 9.08 -18.82 -6.52
CA ASP A 460 10.35 -18.64 -7.22
C ASP A 460 10.16 -18.57 -8.74
N SER A 461 9.29 -19.43 -9.27
CA SER A 461 9.03 -19.53 -10.72
C SER A 461 8.46 -18.26 -11.33
N VAL A 462 7.75 -17.43 -10.56
CA VAL A 462 7.11 -16.20 -11.06
C VAL A 462 8.14 -15.22 -11.59
N MET A 463 9.23 -14.99 -10.84
CA MET A 463 10.29 -14.08 -11.27
C MET A 463 11.02 -14.61 -12.52
N MET A 464 11.24 -15.93 -12.55
CA MET A 464 11.96 -16.60 -13.64
C MET A 464 11.13 -16.73 -14.93
N SER A 465 9.81 -16.52 -14.84
CA SER A 465 8.93 -16.63 -16.01
C SER A 465 9.10 -15.51 -17.03
N GLU A 466 9.68 -14.38 -16.62
CA GLU A 466 9.76 -13.18 -17.47
C GLU A 466 11.13 -12.49 -17.46
N TYR A 467 12.04 -12.87 -16.56
CA TYR A 467 13.39 -12.32 -16.47
C TYR A 467 14.45 -13.40 -16.57
N SER A 468 15.57 -13.05 -17.20
CA SER A 468 16.77 -13.91 -17.21
C SER A 468 17.36 -14.03 -15.80
N PRO A 469 18.14 -15.09 -15.51
CA PRO A 469 18.84 -15.22 -14.23
C PRO A 469 19.66 -13.99 -13.85
N GLU A 470 20.32 -13.36 -14.82
CA GLU A 470 21.14 -12.15 -14.62
C GLU A 470 20.27 -10.94 -14.25
N GLN A 471 19.12 -10.79 -14.92
CA GLN A 471 18.16 -9.73 -14.60
C GLN A 471 17.59 -9.89 -13.19
N VAL A 472 17.29 -11.13 -12.78
CA VAL A 472 16.83 -11.43 -11.42
C VAL A 472 17.92 -11.16 -10.39
N ALA A 473 19.16 -11.60 -10.65
CA ALA A 473 20.28 -11.34 -9.76
C ALA A 473 20.56 -9.84 -9.58
N GLN A 474 20.51 -9.07 -10.67
CA GLN A 474 20.67 -7.61 -10.61
C GLN A 474 19.51 -6.95 -9.86
N ALA A 475 18.28 -7.41 -10.08
CA ALA A 475 17.10 -6.94 -9.37
C ALA A 475 17.21 -7.17 -7.85
N PHE A 476 17.62 -8.36 -7.43
CA PHE A 476 17.84 -8.70 -6.02
C PHE A 476 19.00 -7.89 -5.40
N LYS A 477 20.09 -7.71 -6.14
CA LYS A 477 21.21 -6.88 -5.69
C LYS A 477 20.80 -5.43 -5.39
N VAL A 478 19.94 -4.84 -6.24
CA VAL A 478 19.44 -3.46 -6.05
C VAL A 478 18.67 -3.30 -4.73
N VAL A 479 17.97 -4.34 -4.29
CA VAL A 479 17.17 -4.33 -3.07
C VAL A 479 17.83 -5.03 -1.88
N GLY A 480 19.11 -5.42 -2.00
CA GLY A 480 19.86 -6.07 -0.92
C GLY A 480 19.44 -7.50 -0.60
N LEU A 481 18.78 -8.20 -1.54
CA LEU A 481 18.46 -9.62 -1.41
C LEU A 481 19.63 -10.49 -1.91
N PRO A 482 19.84 -11.68 -1.32
CA PRO A 482 20.84 -12.61 -1.83
C PRO A 482 20.49 -13.06 -3.24
N ALA A 483 21.52 -13.40 -4.02
CA ALA A 483 21.32 -13.97 -5.34
C ALA A 483 20.59 -15.32 -5.22
N ARG A 484 19.71 -15.60 -6.18
CA ARG A 484 19.10 -16.93 -6.34
C ARG A 484 20.23 -17.95 -6.60
N PRO A 485 20.30 -19.07 -5.85
CA PRO A 485 21.27 -20.12 -6.13
C PRO A 485 21.10 -20.65 -7.56
N LEU A 486 22.22 -20.87 -8.25
CA LEU A 486 22.21 -21.57 -9.54
C LEU A 486 21.90 -23.05 -9.26
N VAL A 487 20.83 -23.56 -9.87
CA VAL A 487 20.41 -24.96 -9.76
C VAL A 487 20.99 -25.76 -10.92
#